data_AF-A0A6M3ZPK7-F1
#
_entry.id   AF-A0A6M3ZPK7-F1
#
_cell.length_a   1.000
_cell.length_b   1.000
_cell.length_c   1.000
_cell.angle_alpha   90.00
_cell.angle_beta   90.00
_cell.angle_gamma   90.00
#
_symmetry.space_group_name_H-M   'P 1'
#
loop_
_entity.id
_entity.type
_entity.pdbx_description
1 polymer ?
#
loop_
_entity_poly.entity_id
_entity_poly.type
_entity_poly.pdbx_seq_one_letter_code
_entity_poly.pdbx_strand_id
1 'polypeptide(L)'
;MTPTTCYQTDDNGIFTHLVDAYPFPMEERLNVPYMAVQIAPPEVPDGQRARWVSPFQPMAPEYDTAGEWIIEEIPPLAPTEEPEAPAEDTLAQA
;
A
#
# COMPACT_ATOMS: atom_id res chain seq x y z
N MET A 1 -5.55 -24.26 12.02
CA MET A 1 -4.24 -23.64 11.74
C MET A 1 -4.36 -22.17 12.05
N THR A 2 -3.34 -21.56 12.66
CA THR A 2 -3.39 -20.17 13.14
C THR A 2 -2.95 -19.21 12.03
N PRO A 3 -3.69 -18.13 11.74
CA PRO A 3 -3.25 -17.11 10.79
C PRO A 3 -2.05 -16.32 11.35
N THR A 4 -1.26 -15.78 10.43
CA THR A 4 -0.15 -14.86 10.71
C THR A 4 -0.50 -13.49 10.13
N THR A 5 -0.29 -12.44 10.90
CA THR A 5 -0.47 -11.07 10.42
C THR A 5 0.61 -10.70 9.40
N CYS A 6 0.18 -10.17 8.26
CA CYS A 6 0.98 -9.56 7.22
C CYS A 6 0.59 -8.08 7.05
N TYR A 7 1.37 -7.36 6.27
CA TYR A 7 1.31 -5.91 6.13
C TYR A 7 1.07 -5.57 4.65
N GLN A 8 -0.15 -5.21 4.30
CA GLN A 8 -0.55 -4.93 2.93
C GLN A 8 0.09 -3.64 2.43
N THR A 9 0.63 -3.68 1.21
CA THR A 9 1.13 -2.49 0.52
C THR A 9 0.31 -2.13 -0.73
N ASP A 10 0.39 -0.88 -1.16
CA ASP A 10 -0.09 -0.42 -2.47
C ASP A 10 0.93 -0.69 -3.59
N ASP A 11 0.62 -0.31 -4.83
CA ASP A 11 1.48 -0.57 -6.00
C ASP A 11 2.86 0.12 -5.91
N ASN A 12 3.04 1.06 -4.98
CA ASN A 12 4.30 1.74 -4.71
C ASN A 12 5.01 1.18 -3.47
N GLY A 13 4.50 0.11 -2.86
CA GLY A 13 5.03 -0.48 -1.65
C GLY A 13 4.64 0.27 -0.37
N ILE A 14 3.72 1.23 -0.41
CA ILE A 14 3.31 1.99 0.78
C ILE A 14 2.45 1.12 1.67
N PHE A 15 2.79 1.01 2.96
CA PHE A 15 1.97 0.31 3.94
C PHE A 15 0.57 0.93 4.04
N THR A 16 -0.46 0.09 4.01
CA THR A 16 -1.86 0.53 4.06
C THR A 16 -2.61 -0.03 5.27
N HIS A 17 -2.61 -1.34 5.47
CA HIS A 17 -3.35 -1.99 6.54
C HIS A 17 -2.81 -3.40 6.85
N LEU A 18 -3.24 -3.96 7.98
CA LEU A 18 -2.94 -5.33 8.36
C LEU A 18 -3.87 -6.30 7.61
N VAL A 19 -3.33 -7.46 7.23
CA VAL A 19 -4.08 -8.55 6.61
C VAL A 19 -3.63 -9.89 7.16
N ASP A 20 -4.54 -10.85 7.28
CA ASP A 20 -4.18 -12.20 7.73
C ASP A 20 -3.74 -13.06 6.54
N ALA A 21 -2.60 -13.75 6.72
CA ALA A 21 -2.17 -14.85 5.88
C ALA A 21 -2.33 -16.17 6.63
N TYR A 22 -2.86 -17.16 5.93
CA TYR A 22 -3.13 -18.51 6.41
C TYR A 22 -2.08 -19.48 5.86
N PRO A 23 -1.63 -20.45 6.66
CA PRO A 23 -0.77 -21.51 6.13
C PRO A 23 -1.51 -22.36 5.09
N PHE A 24 -0.80 -22.71 4.02
CA PHE A 24 -1.31 -23.68 3.06
C PHE A 24 -1.45 -25.06 3.72
N PRO A 25 -2.52 -25.81 3.41
CA PRO A 25 -2.61 -27.19 3.86
C PRO A 25 -1.42 -28.01 3.33
N MET A 26 -0.71 -28.70 4.23
CA MET A 26 0.40 -29.61 3.91
C MET A 26 1.70 -28.96 3.41
N GLU A 27 1.84 -27.63 3.47
CA GLU A 27 3.09 -26.91 3.15
C GLU A 27 3.52 -26.03 4.35
N GLU A 28 4.81 -25.71 4.43
CA GLU A 28 5.34 -24.74 5.42
C GLU A 28 5.21 -23.28 4.94
N ARG A 29 4.41 -23.04 3.90
CA ARG A 29 4.25 -21.74 3.24
C ARG A 29 2.92 -21.07 3.62
N LEU A 30 2.92 -19.74 3.69
CA LEU A 30 1.71 -18.92 3.88
C LEU A 30 1.08 -18.53 2.53
N ASN A 31 -0.24 -18.36 2.49
CA ASN A 31 -0.97 -17.81 1.35
C ASN A 31 -0.94 -16.27 1.33
N VAL A 32 0.26 -15.71 1.42
CA VAL A 32 0.47 -14.25 1.52
C VAL A 32 -0.25 -13.53 0.37
N PRO A 33 -1.14 -12.56 0.67
CA PRO A 33 -1.82 -11.78 -0.36
C PRO A 33 -0.84 -11.06 -1.28
N TYR A 34 -1.29 -10.77 -2.50
CA TYR A 34 -0.49 -10.02 -3.46
C TYR A 34 -0.04 -8.67 -2.86
N MET A 35 1.28 -8.43 -2.88
CA MET A 35 1.95 -7.28 -2.27
C MET A 35 1.75 -7.10 -0.75
N ALA A 36 1.35 -8.15 -0.03
CA ALA A 36 1.50 -8.17 1.41
C ALA A 36 2.92 -8.60 1.79
N VAL A 37 3.41 -8.03 2.89
CA VAL A 37 4.76 -8.27 3.42
C VAL A 37 4.62 -9.00 4.75
N GLN A 38 5.47 -9.98 5.03
CA GLN A 38 5.41 -10.73 6.30
C GLN A 38 6.15 -10.01 7.44
N ILE A 39 7.11 -9.15 7.08
CA ILE A 39 7.92 -8.37 8.03
C ILE A 39 7.17 -7.12 8.45
N ALA A 40 7.11 -6.87 9.76
CA ALA A 40 6.47 -5.69 10.33
C ALA A 40 7.17 -4.38 9.90
N PRO A 41 6.41 -3.34 9.51
CA PRO A 41 6.99 -2.02 9.35
C PRO A 41 7.46 -1.50 10.72
N PRO A 42 8.53 -0.67 10.74
CA PRO A 42 8.92 0.03 11.95
C PRO A 42 7.86 1.07 12.35
N GLU A 43 8.00 1.64 13.55
CA GLU A 43 7.15 2.75 14.00
C GLU A 43 7.27 3.94 13.03
N VAL A 44 6.12 4.45 12.58
CA VAL A 44 6.04 5.54 11.58
C VAL A 44 5.76 6.86 12.30
N PRO A 45 6.66 7.85 12.24
CA PRO A 45 6.42 9.17 12.81
C PRO A 45 5.30 9.92 12.08
N ASP A 46 4.69 10.89 12.76
CA ASP A 46 3.69 11.78 12.18
C ASP A 46 4.21 12.47 10.91
N GLY A 47 3.40 12.52 9.86
CA GLY A 47 3.74 13.14 8.58
C GLY A 47 4.64 12.27 7.68
N GLN A 48 4.99 11.06 8.11
CA GLN A 48 5.79 10.10 7.34
C GLN A 48 4.99 8.84 6.99
N ARG A 49 5.55 8.01 6.12
CA ARG A 49 4.98 6.72 5.71
C ARG A 49 6.06 5.66 5.60
N ALA A 50 5.68 4.40 5.81
CA ALA A 50 6.53 3.25 5.56
C ALA A 50 6.35 2.77 4.11
N ARG A 51 7.48 2.54 3.41
CA ARG A 51 7.51 1.95 2.07
C ARG A 51 8.37 0.67 2.07
N TRP A 52 7.81 -0.39 1.54
CA TRP A 52 8.54 -1.63 1.28
C TRP A 52 9.36 -1.50 0.00
N VAL A 53 10.63 -1.85 0.08
CA VAL A 53 11.55 -1.88 -1.05
C VAL A 53 12.12 -3.28 -1.17
N SER A 54 11.77 -3.98 -2.24
CA SER A 54 12.25 -5.33 -2.51
C SER A 54 13.06 -5.37 -3.81
N PRO A 55 14.17 -6.12 -3.89
CA PRO A 55 14.85 -6.40 -5.15
C PRO A 55 14.07 -7.39 -6.03
N PHE A 56 13.00 -8.00 -5.51
CA PHE A 56 12.18 -8.97 -6.20
C PHE A 56 10.87 -8.36 -6.71
N GLN A 57 10.27 -8.99 -7.71
CA GLN A 57 8.93 -8.62 -8.17
C GLN A 57 7.86 -9.17 -7.22
N PRO A 58 6.67 -8.54 -7.09
CA PRO A 58 5.60 -8.99 -6.19
C PRO A 58 5.18 -10.47 -6.29
N MET A 59 5.36 -11.10 -7.45
CA MET A 59 5.02 -12.51 -7.67
C MET A 59 6.13 -13.49 -7.22
N ALA A 60 7.32 -12.99 -6.88
CA ALA A 60 8.41 -13.82 -6.40
C ALA A 60 8.17 -14.23 -4.93
N PRO A 61 8.43 -15.50 -4.56
CA PRO A 61 8.29 -15.96 -3.18
C PRO A 61 9.08 -15.14 -2.15
N GLU A 62 10.17 -14.50 -2.56
CA GLU A 62 11.07 -13.73 -1.70
C GLU A 62 10.62 -12.26 -1.53
N TYR A 63 9.61 -11.81 -2.27
CA TYR A 63 9.19 -10.40 -2.27
C TYR A 63 8.87 -9.89 -0.87
N ASP A 64 8.16 -10.70 -0.09
CA ASP A 64 7.54 -10.37 1.20
C ASP A 64 8.47 -10.53 2.41
N THR A 65 9.69 -11.02 2.19
CA THR A 65 10.64 -11.43 3.23
C THR A 65 12.07 -10.98 2.98
N ALA A 66 12.46 -10.71 1.72
CA ALA A 66 13.82 -10.32 1.34
C ALA A 66 13.93 -8.86 0.85
N GLY A 67 13.04 -7.99 1.34
CA GLY A 67 13.11 -6.54 1.16
C GLY A 67 13.34 -5.81 2.48
N GLU A 68 13.22 -4.49 2.45
CA GLU A 68 13.41 -3.61 3.60
C GLU A 68 12.30 -2.56 3.67
N TRP A 69 11.91 -2.20 4.89
CA TRP A 69 11.07 -1.03 5.13
C TRP A 69 11.93 0.22 5.22
N ILE A 70 11.56 1.24 4.45
CA ILE A 70 12.09 2.59 4.61
C ILE A 70 10.98 3.49 5.15
N ILE A 71 11.36 4.50 5.94
CA ILE A 71 10.46 5.58 6.32
C ILE A 71 10.78 6.80 5.46
N GLU A 72 9.76 7.41 4.86
CA GLU A 72 9.89 8.60 4.02
C GLU A 72 8.80 9.63 4.33
N GLU A 73 9.06 10.90 4.00
CA GLU A 73 8.07 11.97 4.11
C GLU A 73 6.89 11.71 3.15
N ILE A 74 5.68 12.04 3.59
CA ILE A 74 4.52 12.03 2.70
C ILE A 74 4.65 13.23 1.75
N PRO A 75 4.68 13.02 0.42
CA PRO A 75 4.74 14.13 -0.51
C PRO A 75 3.50 15.01 -0.36
N PRO A 76 3.63 16.35 -0.52
CA PRO A 76 2.49 17.24 -0.47
C PRO A 76 1.47 16.81 -1.52
N LEU A 77 0.18 16.86 -1.17
CA LEU A 77 -0.88 16.66 -2.14
C LEU A 77 -0.66 17.64 -3.30
N ALA A 78 -0.67 17.13 -4.53
CA ALA A 78 -0.69 17.99 -5.70
C ALA A 78 -1.91 18.94 -5.57
N PRO A 79 -1.78 20.22 -5.94
CA PRO A 79 -2.93 21.11 -5.96
C PRO A 79 -4.03 20.47 -6.80
N THR A 80 -5.17 20.15 -6.18
CA THR A 80 -6.35 19.75 -6.92
C THR A 80 -6.79 21.00 -7.68
N GLU A 81 -6.58 21.06 -9.00
CA GLU A 81 -7.35 21.98 -9.83
C GLU A 81 -8.82 21.64 -9.61
N GLU A 82 -9.52 22.47 -8.82
CA GLU A 82 -10.96 22.40 -8.74
C GLU A 82 -11.50 22.54 -10.18
N PRO A 83 -12.36 21.63 -10.66
CA PRO A 83 -13.00 21.84 -11.94
C PRO A 83 -13.77 23.15 -11.86
N GLU A 84 -13.41 24.12 -12.71
CA GLU A 84 -14.19 25.35 -12.90
C GLU A 84 -15.63 24.92 -13.21
N ALA A 85 -16.55 25.20 -12.28
CA ALA A 85 -17.97 24.94 -12.51
C ALA A 85 -18.38 25.70 -13.79
N PRO A 86 -19.07 25.06 -14.74
CA PRO A 86 -19.50 25.76 -15.94
C PRO A 86 -20.39 26.94 -15.50
N ALA A 87 -20.00 28.15 -15.89
CA ALA A 87 -20.82 29.33 -15.71
C ALA A 87 -22.18 29.08 -16.41
N GLU A 88 -23.25 29.01 -15.63
CA GLU A 88 -24.61 29.04 -16.16
C GLU A 88 -24.86 30.42 -16.77
N ASP A 89 -24.48 30.58 -18.03
CA ASP A 89 -24.81 31.79 -18.79
C ASP A 89 -26.32 31.80 -19.05
N THR A 90 -26.95 32.80 -18.45
CA THR A 90 -28.38 32.97 -18.34
C THR A 90 -28.90 33.48 -19.68
N LEU A 91 -29.27 32.59 -20.61
CA LEU A 91 -29.95 33.02 -21.84
C LEU A 91 -31.43 33.30 -21.58
N ALA A 92 -31.67 34.51 -21.07
CA ALA A 92 -32.92 35.20 -21.27
C ALA A 92 -32.99 35.77 -22.70
N GLN A 93 -34.18 35.73 -23.28
CA GLN A 93 -34.66 36.39 -24.52
C GLN A 93 -34.34 35.61 -25.82
N ALA A 94 -35.28 35.42 -26.76
CA ALA A 94 -36.45 36.24 -27.13
C ALA A 94 -37.66 35.39 -27.60
#